data_AF-A0A958R559-F1
#
_entry.id   AF-A0A958R559-F1
#
_cell.length_a   1.000
_cell.length_b   1.000
_cell.length_c   1.000
_cell.angle_alpha   90.00
_cell.angle_beta   90.00
_cell.angle_gamma   90.00
#
_symmetry.space_group_name_H-M   'P 1'
#
loop_
_entity.id
_entity.type
_entity.pdbx_description
1 polymer ?
#
loop_
_entity_poly.entity_id
_entity_poly.type
_entity_poly.pdbx_seq_one_letter_code
_entity_poly.pdbx_strand_id
1 'polypeptide(L)' 'MHEVIEYFIIAVSIVVVAVPEGLPLSVTIALAYSVGKMKEENNLVRYLQACETMGGADNICSDKTGTLTKNLMTVTRMFA' A
#
# COMPACT_ATOMS: atom_id res chain seq x y z
N MET A 1 27.81 -36.87 21.28
CA MET A 1 26.59 -36.08 21.57
C MET A 1 26.81 -34.59 21.34
N HIS A 2 27.95 -34.02 21.75
CA HIS A 2 28.30 -32.61 21.47
C HIS A 2 28.33 -32.23 19.98
N GLU A 3 28.96 -33.04 19.10
CA GLU A 3 29.02 -32.73 17.66
C GLU A 3 27.65 -32.68 16.98
N VAL A 4 26.72 -33.57 17.37
CA VAL A 4 25.35 -33.57 16.85
C VAL A 4 24.62 -32.28 17.25
N ILE A 5 24.87 -31.78 18.46
CA ILE A 5 24.30 -30.52 18.93
C ILE A 5 24.90 -29.34 18.16
N GLU A 6 26.21 -29.34 17.89
CA GLU A 6 26.84 -28.28 17.07
C GLU A 6 26.29 -28.25 15.64
N TYR A 7 26.22 -29.40 14.96
CA TYR A 7 25.63 -29.47 13.62
C TYR A 7 24.16 -29.03 13.60
N PHE A 8 23.41 -29.36 14.66
CA PHE A 8 22.02 -28.94 14.80
C PHE A 8 21.90 -27.41 14.97
N ILE A 9 22.74 -26.80 15.81
CA ILE A 9 22.75 -25.34 16.02
C ILE A 9 23.12 -24.60 14.72
N ILE A 10 24.09 -25.11 13.96
CA ILE A 10 24.49 -24.54 12.66
C ILE A 10 23.33 -24.66 11.65
N ALA A 11 22.63 -25.79 11.60
CA ALA A 11 21.49 -25.95 10.71
C ALA A 11 20.36 -24.95 11.05
N VAL A 12 20.05 -24.76 12.33
CA VAL A 12 19.03 -23.80 12.77
C VAL A 12 19.43 -22.36 12.46
N SER A 13 20.71 -22.00 12.68
CA SER A 13 21.17 -20.63 12.42
C SER A 13 21.09 -20.26 10.93
N ILE A 14 21.41 -21.20 10.03
CA ILE A 14 21.25 -21.00 8.59
C ILE A 14 19.78 -20.74 8.23
N VAL A 15 18.85 -21.50 8.81
CA VAL A 15 17.41 -21.33 8.55
C VAL A 15 16.91 -19.96 9.02
N VAL A 16 17.31 -19.52 10.22
CA VAL A 16 16.91 -18.21 10.76
C VAL A 16 17.44 -17.06 9.89
N VAL A 17 18.70 -17.12 9.46
CA VAL A 17 19.30 -16.08 8.60
C VAL A 17 18.65 -16.05 7.20
N ALA A 18 18.21 -17.21 6.70
CA ALA A 18 17.60 -17.30 5.38
C ALA A 18 16.17 -16.74 5.31
N VAL A 19 15.45 -16.65 6.44
CA VAL A 19 14.08 -16.12 6.48
C VAL A 19 14.11 -14.64 6.88
N PRO A 20 13.77 -13.71 5.96
CA PRO A 20 13.83 -12.27 6.25
C PRO A 20 12.59 -11.83 7.05
N GLU A 21 12.60 -12.06 8.36
CA GLU A 21 11.50 -11.68 9.27
C GLU A 21 11.22 -10.16 9.31
N GLY A 22 12.22 -9.34 8.98
CA GLY A 22 12.10 -7.88 8.94
C GLY A 22 11.48 -7.30 7.66
N LEU A 23 11.36 -8.10 6.59
CA LEU A 23 10.84 -7.63 5.31
C LEU A 23 9.35 -7.23 5.39
N PRO A 24 8.44 -8.04 5.96
CA PRO A 24 7.04 -7.64 6.13
C PRO A 24 6.86 -6.39 6.99
N LEU A 25 7.71 -6.23 8.01
CA LEU A 25 7.71 -5.06 8.88
C LEU A 25 8.11 -3.79 8.12
N SER A 26 9.16 -3.88 7.30
CA SER A 26 9.67 -2.77 6.50
C SER A 26 8.63 -2.24 5.51
N VAL A 27 7.89 -3.15 4.85
CA VAL A 27 6.79 -2.80 3.94
C VAL A 27 5.67 -2.09 4.71
N THR A 28 5.30 -2.60 5.89
CA THR A 28 4.22 -2.00 6.70
C THR A 28 4.58 -0.58 7.15
N ILE A 29 5.83 -0.35 7.56
CA ILE A 29 6.32 0.98 7.96
C ILE A 29 6.30 1.96 6.77
N ALA A 30 6.75 1.51 5.59
CA ALA A 30 6.74 2.32 4.38
C ALA A 30 5.31 2.72 3.97
N LEU A 31 4.35 1.79 4.04
CA LEU A 31 2.94 2.06 3.77
C LEU A 31 2.33 3.00 4.82
N ALA A 32 2.62 2.80 6.10
CA ALA A 32 2.13 3.67 7.17
C ALA A 32 2.64 5.12 7.01
N TYR A 33 3.92 5.29 6.66
CA TYR A 33 4.48 6.60 6.36
C TYR A 33 3.79 7.27 5.15
N SER A 34 3.58 6.50 4.08
CA SER A 34 2.93 7.00 2.86
C SER A 34 1.49 7.43 3.12
N VAL A 35 0.74 6.67 3.91
CA VAL A 35 -0.63 7.02 4.33
C VAL A 35 -0.66 8.27 5.20
N GLY A 36 0.35 8.45 6.07
CA GLY A 36 0.52 9.68 6.86
C GLY A 36 0.62 10.91 5.95
N LYS A 37 1.47 10.85 4.92
CA LYS A 37 1.63 11.93 3.95
C LYS A 37 0.35 12.18 3.12
N MET A 38 -0.31 11.12 2.64
CA MET A 38 -1.56 11.25 1.88
C MET A 38 -2.66 11.94 2.69
N LYS A 39 -2.70 11.71 4.01
CA LYS A 39 -3.64 12.41 4.90
C LYS A 39 -3.41 13.92 4.94
N GLU A 40 -2.16 14.38 4.92
CA GLU A 40 -1.81 15.81 4.85
C GLU A 40 -2.28 16.44 3.52
N GLU A 41 -2.36 15.64 2.46
CA GLU A 41 -2.84 16.04 1.13
C GLU A 41 -4.38 15.91 0.98
N ASN A 42 -5.13 15.76 2.08
CA ASN A 42 -6.58 15.53 2.13
C ASN A 42 -7.04 14.23 1.45
N ASN A 43 -6.16 13.23 1.32
CA ASN A 43 -6.50 11.89 0.83
C ASN A 43 -6.51 10.88 1.99
N LEU A 44 -7.71 10.54 2.48
CA LEU A 44 -7.89 9.59 3.58
C LEU A 44 -7.85 8.13 3.09
N VAL A 45 -6.73 7.46 3.33
CA VAL A 45 -6.59 6.02 3.10
C VAL A 45 -7.08 5.22 4.32
N ARG A 46 -8.16 4.46 4.17
CA ARG A 46 -8.78 3.69 5.26
C ARG A 46 -8.11 2.33 5.53
N TYR A 47 -7.45 1.76 4.52
CA TYR A 47 -6.78 0.46 4.58
C TYR A 47 -5.37 0.59 4.00
N LEU A 48 -4.34 0.16 4.74
CA LEU A 48 -2.94 0.34 4.33
C LEU A 48 -2.64 -0.27 2.95
N GLN A 49 -3.24 -1.42 2.63
CA GLN A 49 -3.08 -2.13 1.37
C GLN A 49 -3.69 -1.39 0.17
N ALA A 50 -4.62 -0.45 0.40
CA ALA A 50 -5.22 0.34 -0.68
C ALA A 50 -4.19 1.26 -1.34
N CYS A 51 -3.19 1.73 -0.58
CA CYS A 51 -2.09 2.52 -1.11
C CYS A 51 -1.28 1.73 -2.16
N GLU A 52 -0.97 0.47 -1.85
CA GLU A 52 -0.25 -0.43 -2.76
C GLU A 52 -1.10 -0.79 -3.98
N THR A 53 -2.38 -1.12 -3.76
CA THR A 53 -3.33 -1.47 -4.84
C THR A 53 -3.48 -0.32 -5.84
N MET A 54 -3.59 0.92 -5.36
CA MET A 54 -3.64 2.08 -6.23
C MET A 54 -2.33 2.27 -6.99
N GLY A 55 -1.17 2.06 -6.36
CA GLY A 55 0.13 2.15 -7.04
C GLY A 55 0.27 1.23 -8.27
N GLY A 56 -0.44 0.10 -8.29
CA GLY A 56 -0.50 -0.84 -9.41
C GLY A 56 -1.77 -0.80 -10.25
N ALA A 57 -2.58 0.27 -10.17
CA ALA A 57 -3.84 0.35 -10.91
C ALA A 57 -3.60 0.68 -12.41
N ASP A 58 -4.03 -0.23 -13.30
CA ASP A 58 -3.98 -0.01 -14.76
C ASP A 58 -5.19 0.76 -15.30
N ASN A 59 -6.36 0.59 -14.66
CA ASN A 59 -7.65 1.12 -15.13
C ASN A 59 -8.41 1.78 -13.96
N ILE A 60 -8.87 3.02 -14.17
CA ILE A 60 -9.70 3.76 -13.21
C ILE A 60 -11.14 3.87 -13.76
N CYS A 61 -12.05 3.10 -13.18
CA CYS A 61 -13.48 3.20 -13.46
C CYS A 61 -14.08 4.36 -12.66
N SER A 62 -14.03 5.57 -13.21
CA SER A 62 -14.55 6.78 -12.56
C SER A 62 -16.06 6.96 -12.82
N ASP A 63 -16.81 7.36 -11.81
CA ASP A 63 -18.19 7.82 -12.00
C ASP A 63 -18.21 9.25 -12.57
N LYS A 64 -19.30 9.63 -13.23
CA LYS A 64 -19.42 10.95 -13.87
C LYS A 64 -19.88 12.01 -12.87
N THR A 65 -21.04 11.82 -12.26
CA THR A 65 -21.74 12.90 -11.55
C THR A 65 -21.21 13.01 -10.12
N GLY A 66 -20.64 14.16 -9.76
CA GLY A 66 -20.06 14.37 -8.43
C GLY A 66 -18.63 13.84 -8.26
N THR A 67 -18.06 13.18 -9.29
CA THR A 67 -16.64 12.82 -9.36
C THR A 67 -15.94 13.58 -10.49
N LEU A 68 -16.31 13.35 -11.75
CA LEU A 68 -15.77 14.12 -12.88
C LEU A 68 -16.45 15.49 -13.04
N THR A 69 -17.74 15.57 -12.73
CA THR A 69 -18.49 16.83 -12.75
C THR A 69 -18.70 17.34 -11.33
N LYS A 70 -18.85 18.66 -11.18
CA LYS A 70 -19.12 19.31 -9.88
C LYS A 70 -20.52 19.00 -9.31
N ASN A 71 -21.32 18.17 -9.97
CA ASN A 71 -22.73 17.96 -9.67
C ASN A 71 -23.53 19.27 -9.58
N LEU A 72 -23.15 20.25 -10.41
CA LEU A 72 -23.81 21.56 -10.54
C LEU A 72 -24.15 21.76 -12.01
N MET A 73 -25.44 21.82 -12.33
CA MET A 73 -25.91 22.03 -13.69
C MET A 73 -25.69 23.49 -14.09
N THR A 74 -25.00 23.71 -15.21
CA THR A 74 -24.72 25.04 -15.75
C THR A 74 -25.18 25.13 -17.20
N VAL A 75 -25.66 26.31 -17.60
CA VAL A 75 -25.99 26.58 -18.99
C VAL A 75 -24.68 26.78 -19.75
N THR A 76 -24.43 25.95 -20.76
CA THR A 76 -23.19 25.99 -21.55
C THR A 76 -23.34 26.77 -22.85
N ARG A 77 -24.56 26.89 -23.39
CA ARG A 77 -24.85 27.59 -24.65
C ARG A 77 -26.22 28.25 -24.58
N MET A 78 -26.30 29.46 -25.14
CA MET A 78 -27.54 30.16 -25.45
C MET A 78 -27.53 30.44 -26.95
N PHE A 79 -28.67 30.23 -27.61
CA PHE A 79 -28.84 30.55 -29.03
C PHE A 79 -29.78 31.75 -29.13
N ALA A 80 -29.37 32.74 -29.93
CA ALA A 80 -30.15 33.94 -30.23
C ALA A 80 -30.97 33.74 -31.50
#